data_AF-A0A382E1Z0-F1
#
_entry.id   AF-A0A382E1Z0-F1
#
_cell.length_a   1.000
_cell.length_b   1.000
_cell.length_c   1.000
_cell.angle_alpha   90.00
_cell.angle_beta   90.00
_cell.angle_gamma   90.00
#
_symmetry.space_group_name_H-M   'P 1'
#
loop_
_entity.id
_entity.type
_entity.pdbx_description
1 polymer ?
#
loop_
_entity_poly.entity_id
_entity_poly.type
_entity_poly.pdbx_seq_one_letter_code
_entity_poly.pdbx_strand_id
1 'polypeptide(L)'
;MKKSSIDGKEMILIPAGEFLMGTDRIDDEKTHLKIGAVKPLFVDQHPTRKIFLETYYIDKYEVTNGEYKKFIDATGYDELPGHWKNGTYAQGRGGYPVTHITWREALTYA
;
A
#
# COMPACT_ATOMS: atom_id res chain seq x y z
N MET A 1 -14.75 -2.08 16.20
CA MET A 1 -13.76 -1.87 15.12
C MET A 1 -13.93 -0.46 14.59
N LYS A 2 -12.83 0.30 14.41
CA LYS A 2 -12.91 1.65 13.84
C LYS A 2 -13.22 1.52 12.35
N LYS A 3 -14.10 2.37 11.84
CA LYS A 3 -14.31 2.55 10.41
C LYS A 3 -13.77 3.90 9.98
N SER A 4 -13.12 3.96 8.83
CA SER A 4 -12.76 5.20 8.17
C SER A 4 -14.02 6.02 7.89
N SER A 5 -13.95 7.33 8.12
CA SER A 5 -15.06 8.25 7.83
C SER A 5 -15.16 8.60 6.34
N ILE A 6 -14.14 8.24 5.54
CA ILE A 6 -14.07 8.55 4.11
C ILE A 6 -14.75 7.45 3.29
N ASP A 7 -14.39 6.20 3.52
CA ASP A 7 -14.81 5.04 2.70
C ASP A 7 -15.49 3.92 3.52
N GLY A 8 -15.60 4.08 4.84
CA GLY A 8 -16.21 3.11 5.73
C GLY A 8 -15.36 1.86 5.99
N LYS A 9 -14.10 1.83 5.54
CA LYS A 9 -13.21 0.66 5.67
C LYS A 9 -12.85 0.35 7.11
N GLU A 10 -12.71 -0.94 7.40
CA GLU A 10 -12.23 -1.42 8.70
C GLU A 10 -10.76 -1.02 8.89
N MET A 11 -10.50 -0.25 9.95
CA MET A 11 -9.16 0.15 10.35
C MET A 11 -8.77 -0.50 11.69
N ILE A 12 -7.49 -0.81 11.82
CA ILE A 12 -6.89 -1.35 13.04
C ILE A 12 -6.13 -0.24 13.75
N LEU A 13 -6.31 -0.15 15.07
CA LEU A 13 -5.55 0.75 15.94
C LEU A 13 -4.17 0.14 16.19
N ILE A 14 -3.13 0.88 15.83
CA ILE A 14 -1.75 0.58 16.22
C ILE A 14 -1.42 1.47 17.41
N PRO A 15 -1.21 0.91 18.61
CA PRO A 15 -0.89 1.70 19.78
C PRO A 15 0.48 2.36 19.64
N ALA A 16 0.65 3.54 20.26
CA ALA A 16 1.93 4.20 20.35
C ALA A 16 2.99 3.28 20.98
N GLY A 17 4.21 3.35 20.48
CA GLY A 17 5.29 2.54 21.00
C GLY A 17 6.55 2.60 20.16
N GLU A 18 7.59 1.98 20.72
CA GLU A 18 8.85 1.77 20.02
C GLU A 18 8.83 0.45 19.27
N PHE A 19 9.40 0.46 18.06
CA PHE A 19 9.69 -0.76 17.31
C PHE A 19 11.03 -0.63 16.57
N LEU A 20 11.55 -1.77 16.11
CA LEU A 20 12.75 -1.82 15.29
C LEU A 20 12.37 -1.71 13.81
N MET A 21 12.81 -0.64 13.16
CA MET A 21 12.64 -0.41 11.72
C MET A 21 13.96 -0.69 10.98
N GLY A 22 13.86 -1.32 9.81
CA GLY A 22 15.02 -1.69 9.00
C GLY A 22 15.62 -3.03 9.39
N THR A 23 16.80 -3.33 8.83
CA THR A 23 17.53 -4.59 9.05
C THR A 23 19.04 -4.35 8.90
N ASP A 24 19.84 -5.11 9.65
CA ASP A 24 21.31 -5.15 9.48
C ASP A 24 21.77 -6.37 8.68
N ARG A 25 20.83 -7.05 7.99
CA ARG A 25 21.15 -8.18 7.11
C ARG A 25 22.00 -7.71 5.94
N ILE A 26 23.13 -8.34 5.73
CA ILE A 26 24.01 -8.09 4.60
C ILE A 26 23.91 -9.22 3.55
N ASP A 27 24.20 -8.91 2.29
CA ASP A 27 24.19 -9.87 1.18
C ASP A 27 25.52 -10.63 1.06
N ASP A 28 25.86 -11.42 2.09
CA ASP A 28 27.14 -12.13 2.19
C ASP A 28 27.40 -13.08 1.01
N GLU A 29 26.33 -13.71 0.50
CA GLU A 29 26.41 -14.63 -0.63
C GLU A 29 26.50 -13.93 -2.00
N LYS A 30 26.52 -12.58 -2.01
CA LYS A 30 26.49 -11.74 -3.22
C LYS A 30 25.35 -12.14 -4.16
N THR A 31 24.18 -12.40 -3.60
CA THR A 31 22.98 -12.84 -4.34
C THR A 31 22.56 -11.80 -5.36
N HIS A 32 22.76 -10.51 -5.09
CA HIS A 32 22.51 -9.43 -6.06
C HIS A 32 23.22 -9.68 -7.41
N LEU A 33 24.45 -10.19 -7.40
CA LEU A 33 25.20 -10.52 -8.63
C LEU A 33 24.57 -11.68 -9.38
N LYS A 34 24.03 -12.68 -8.67
CA LYS A 34 23.38 -13.86 -9.27
C LYS A 34 22.07 -13.50 -9.98
N ILE A 35 21.38 -12.45 -9.52
CA ILE A 35 20.10 -11.99 -10.07
C ILE A 35 20.22 -10.73 -10.96
N GLY A 36 21.45 -10.25 -11.20
CA GLY A 36 21.71 -9.06 -12.02
C GLY A 36 21.29 -7.73 -11.38
N ALA A 37 21.10 -7.69 -10.06
CA ALA A 37 20.86 -6.46 -9.33
C ALA A 37 22.16 -5.66 -9.16
N VAL A 38 22.11 -4.35 -9.42
CA VAL A 38 23.27 -3.45 -9.34
C VAL A 38 23.76 -3.27 -7.91
N LYS A 39 22.84 -3.26 -6.95
CA LYS A 39 23.11 -2.98 -5.54
C LYS A 39 23.03 -4.25 -4.69
N PRO A 40 23.91 -4.43 -3.69
CA PRO A 40 23.76 -5.50 -2.70
C PRO A 40 22.37 -5.54 -2.09
N LEU A 41 21.84 -6.74 -1.86
CA LEU A 41 20.53 -6.89 -1.22
C LEU A 41 20.53 -6.22 0.17
N PHE A 42 19.33 -5.78 0.59
CA PHE A 42 19.05 -5.17 1.90
C PHE A 42 19.70 -3.81 2.18
N VAL A 43 20.61 -3.31 1.35
CA VAL A 43 21.36 -2.09 1.69
C VAL A 43 20.46 -0.85 1.86
N ASP A 44 19.34 -0.76 1.12
CA ASP A 44 18.32 0.29 1.27
C ASP A 44 17.39 0.12 2.49
N GLN A 45 17.55 -0.99 3.21
CA GLN A 45 16.77 -1.32 4.41
C GLN A 45 17.60 -1.13 5.70
N HIS A 46 18.87 -0.72 5.60
CA HIS A 46 19.77 -0.49 6.74
C HIS A 46 19.64 0.92 7.34
N PRO A 47 20.15 1.11 8.58
CA PRO A 47 20.38 0.06 9.58
C PRO A 47 19.08 -0.26 10.32
N THR A 48 19.11 -1.32 11.14
CA THR A 48 18.09 -1.48 12.19
C THR A 48 18.17 -0.30 13.15
N ARG A 49 17.05 0.35 13.43
CA ARG A 49 16.97 1.46 14.38
C ARG A 49 15.66 1.45 15.16
N LYS A 50 15.72 1.89 16.42
CA LYS A 50 14.51 2.10 17.23
C LYS A 50 13.79 3.35 16.75
N ILE A 51 12.51 3.21 16.44
CA ILE A 51 11.62 4.31 16.07
C ILE A 51 10.42 4.28 17.01
N PHE A 52 10.08 5.45 17.56
CA PHE A 52 8.83 5.66 18.25
C PHE A 52 7.80 6.23 17.28
N LEU A 53 6.61 5.65 17.26
CA LEU A 53 5.44 6.23 16.57
C LEU A 53 4.34 6.47 17.58
N GLU A 54 3.63 7.58 17.41
CA GLU A 54 2.38 7.84 18.11
C GLU A 54 1.29 6.86 17.68
N THR A 55 0.17 6.84 18.41
CA THR A 55 -0.96 5.97 18.08
C THR A 55 -1.58 6.37 16.75
N TYR A 56 -1.81 5.42 15.84
CA TYR A 56 -2.45 5.67 14.55
C TYR A 56 -3.40 4.55 14.15
N TYR A 57 -4.25 4.82 13.17
CA TYR A 57 -5.08 3.81 12.52
C TYR A 57 -4.51 3.51 11.14
N ILE A 58 -4.56 2.25 10.74
CA ILE A 58 -4.24 1.82 9.38
C ILE A 58 -5.31 0.86 8.88
N ASP A 59 -5.59 0.90 7.57
CA ASP A 59 -6.49 -0.05 6.95
C ASP A 59 -6.03 -1.49 7.17
N LYS A 60 -6.99 -2.38 7.43
CA LYS A 60 -6.71 -3.81 7.60
C LYS A 60 -6.31 -4.51 6.31
N TYR A 61 -6.85 -4.04 5.18
CA TYR A 61 -6.64 -4.58 3.84
C TYR A 61 -6.42 -3.43 2.86
N GLU A 62 -5.72 -3.69 1.77
CA GLU A 62 -5.56 -2.73 0.66
C GLU A 62 -6.92 -2.25 0.14
N VAL A 63 -6.94 -1.05 -0.44
CA VAL A 63 -8.12 -0.54 -1.16
C VAL A 63 -8.44 -1.46 -2.32
N THR A 64 -9.69 -1.91 -2.39
CA THR A 64 -10.17 -2.84 -3.41
C THR A 64 -10.67 -2.13 -4.66
N ASN A 65 -10.76 -2.84 -5.78
CA ASN A 65 -11.35 -2.31 -7.00
C ASN A 65 -12.79 -1.80 -6.79
N GLY A 66 -13.58 -2.50 -5.98
CA GLY A 66 -14.96 -2.11 -5.68
C GLY A 66 -15.03 -0.82 -4.86
N GLU A 67 -14.11 -0.61 -3.93
CA GLU A 67 -14.02 0.62 -3.14
C GLU A 67 -13.54 1.80 -3.99
N TYR A 68 -12.50 1.60 -4.79
CA TYR A 68 -12.00 2.64 -5.70
C TYR A 68 -13.05 3.03 -6.76
N LYS A 69 -13.82 2.06 -7.26
CA LYS A 69 -14.94 2.33 -8.19
C LYS A 69 -16.04 3.17 -7.55
N LYS A 70 -16.39 2.90 -6.29
CA LYS A 70 -17.35 3.73 -5.54
C LYS A 70 -16.85 5.16 -5.38
N PHE A 71 -15.55 5.34 -5.13
CA PHE A 71 -14.92 6.67 -5.09
C PHE A 71 -15.03 7.40 -6.43
N ILE A 72 -14.68 6.74 -7.55
CA ILE A 72 -14.85 7.29 -8.91
C ILE A 72 -16.30 7.69 -9.16
N ASP A 73 -17.25 6.80 -8.85
CA ASP A 73 -18.68 7.02 -9.10
C ASP A 73 -19.26 8.16 -8.24
N ALA A 74 -18.74 8.34 -7.03
CA ALA A 74 -19.21 9.38 -6.11
C ALA A 74 -18.61 10.76 -6.42
N THR A 75 -17.38 10.82 -6.89
CA THR A 75 -16.64 12.08 -7.09
C THR A 75 -16.61 12.56 -8.53
N GLY A 76 -16.89 11.68 -9.50
CA GLY A 76 -16.70 11.96 -10.92
C GLY A 76 -15.24 11.96 -11.36
N TYR A 77 -14.33 11.42 -10.53
CA TYR A 77 -12.92 11.28 -10.87
C TYR A 77 -12.74 10.39 -12.11
N ASP A 78 -12.03 10.87 -13.13
CA ASP A 78 -12.00 10.26 -14.46
C ASP A 78 -10.68 9.54 -14.79
N GLU A 79 -9.66 9.62 -13.93
CA GLU A 79 -8.46 8.79 -14.08
C GLU A 79 -8.75 7.36 -13.60
N LEU A 80 -8.73 6.43 -14.56
CA LEU A 80 -9.05 5.02 -14.35
C LEU A 80 -7.76 4.18 -14.37
N PRO A 81 -7.68 3.12 -13.54
CA PRO A 81 -6.58 2.18 -13.61
C PRO A 81 -6.42 1.60 -15.02
N GLY A 82 -5.20 1.61 -15.56
CA GLY A 82 -4.96 1.34 -16.99
C GLY A 82 -5.40 -0.03 -17.52
N HIS A 83 -5.66 -1.00 -16.63
CA HIS A 83 -6.14 -2.34 -16.99
C HIS A 83 -7.66 -2.51 -16.91
N TRP A 84 -8.39 -1.50 -16.42
CA TRP A 84 -9.84 -1.49 -16.40
C TRP A 84 -10.40 -1.33 -17.81
N LYS A 85 -11.53 -1.98 -18.08
CA LYS A 85 -12.18 -1.96 -19.40
C LYS A 85 -13.58 -1.36 -19.25
N ASN A 86 -13.96 -0.53 -20.21
CA ASN A 86 -15.28 0.12 -20.22
C ASN A 86 -15.62 0.81 -18.88
N GLY A 87 -14.64 1.50 -18.29
CA GLY A 87 -14.85 2.24 -17.04
C GLY A 87 -14.82 1.40 -15.77
N THR A 88 -14.51 0.09 -15.82
CA THR A 88 -14.61 -0.76 -14.62
C THR A 88 -13.61 -1.92 -14.59
N TYR A 89 -13.46 -2.50 -13.41
CA TYR A 89 -12.66 -3.70 -13.16
C TYR A 89 -13.32 -4.96 -13.74
N ALA A 90 -12.51 -5.99 -13.97
CA ALA A 90 -13.00 -7.27 -14.50
C ALA A 90 -14.00 -7.95 -13.55
N GLN A 91 -15.00 -8.64 -14.11
CA GLN A 91 -16.04 -9.32 -13.32
C GLN A 91 -15.42 -10.25 -12.25
N GLY A 92 -15.95 -10.19 -11.03
CA GLY A 92 -15.45 -10.97 -9.89
C GLY A 92 -14.18 -10.41 -9.23
N ARG A 93 -13.59 -9.33 -9.73
CA ARG A 93 -12.38 -8.69 -9.14
C ARG A 93 -12.67 -7.56 -8.15
N GLY A 94 -13.93 -7.34 -7.79
CA GLY A 94 -14.33 -6.23 -6.92
C GLY A 94 -13.65 -6.23 -5.55
N GLY A 95 -13.36 -7.42 -4.99
CA GLY A 95 -12.65 -7.56 -3.70
C GLY A 95 -11.12 -7.67 -3.81
N TYR A 96 -10.53 -7.54 -5.00
CA TYR A 96 -9.08 -7.57 -5.19
C TYR A 96 -8.51 -6.15 -5.01
N PRO A 97 -7.25 -6.00 -4.58
CA PRO A 97 -6.60 -4.70 -4.50
C PRO A 97 -6.65 -3.96 -5.84
N VAL A 98 -6.94 -2.66 -5.79
CA VAL A 98 -6.74 -1.79 -6.93
C VAL A 98 -5.23 -1.68 -7.19
N THR A 99 -4.84 -1.76 -8.47
CA THR A 99 -3.44 -1.67 -8.90
C THR A 99 -3.36 -0.77 -10.12
N HIS A 100 -2.15 -0.42 -10.58
CA HIS A 100 -1.96 0.49 -11.72
C HIS A 100 -2.58 1.87 -11.48
N ILE A 101 -2.50 2.35 -10.25
CA ILE A 101 -2.74 3.75 -9.89
C ILE A 101 -1.41 4.37 -9.48
N THR A 102 -1.28 5.67 -9.70
CA THR A 102 -0.19 6.53 -9.30
C THR A 102 -0.31 6.89 -7.82
N TRP A 103 0.79 7.42 -7.27
CA TRP A 103 0.77 7.98 -5.92
C TRP A 103 -0.25 9.12 -5.77
N ARG A 104 -0.46 9.92 -6.82
CA ARG A 104 -1.42 11.05 -6.81
C ARG A 104 -2.86 10.55 -6.73
N GLU A 105 -3.20 9.50 -7.46
CA GLU A 105 -4.51 8.84 -7.41
C GLU A 105 -4.75 8.24 -6.02
N ALA A 106 -3.75 7.56 -5.45
CA ALA A 106 -3.84 7.02 -4.10
C ALA A 106 -4.06 8.11 -3.04
N LEU A 107 -3.38 9.26 -3.17
CA LEU A 107 -3.58 10.41 -2.28
C LEU A 107 -4.96 11.06 -2.46
N THR A 108 -5.48 11.09 -3.69
CA THR A 108 -6.79 11.70 -3.99
C THR A 108 -7.94 10.86 -3.46
N TYR A 109 -7.75 9.54 -3.36
CA TYR A 109 -8.71 8.62 -2.76
C TYR A 109 -8.83 8.76 -1.23
N ALA A 110 -7.70 9.04 -0.55
CA ALA A 110 -7.53 8.92 0.90
C ALA A 110 -8.17 10.06 1.72
#